data_AF-A0AAW7YEI7-F1
#
_entry.id   AF-A0AAW7YEI7-F1
#
_cell.length_a   1.000
_cell.length_b   1.000
_cell.length_c   1.000
_cell.angle_alpha   90.00
_cell.angle_beta   90.00
_cell.angle_gamma   90.00
#
_symmetry.space_group_name_H-M   'P 1'
#
loop_
_entity.id
_entity.type
_entity.pdbx_description
1 polymer ?
#
loop_
_entity_poly.entity_id
_entity_poly.type
_entity_poly.pdbx_seq_one_letter_code
_entity_poly.pdbx_strand_id
1 'polypeptide(L)'
;MKNFNLTHGLNWLMAIFTLLASVAVLQTFIIGRHFIIPTILLVITIFIGNLAWYGFKQVKWAQYITFWCGFILTSHCFFALFWAKKYREILGSAFEPVAVITTLLLFILTWFYARKNQLFN
;
A
#
# COMPACT_ATOMS: atom_id res chain seq x y z
N MET A 1 -6.37 1.66 26.66
CA MET A 1 -6.01 0.89 25.45
C MET A 1 -4.79 1.56 24.82
N LYS A 2 -3.69 0.81 24.66
CA LYS A 2 -2.37 1.28 24.20
C LYS A 2 -2.52 2.00 22.86
N ASN A 3 -2.01 3.23 22.74
CA ASN A 3 -2.10 4.08 21.55
C ASN A 3 -1.62 3.32 20.30
N PHE A 4 -2.54 2.79 19.48
CA PHE A 4 -2.22 2.44 18.11
C PHE A 4 -1.77 3.73 17.41
N ASN A 5 -0.47 3.86 17.15
CA ASN A 5 0.11 5.05 16.54
C ASN A 5 -0.20 5.05 15.03
N LEU A 6 -1.48 5.23 14.68
CA LEU A 6 -1.99 5.28 13.30
C LEU A 6 -1.40 6.44 12.49
N THR A 7 -0.68 7.36 13.14
CA THR A 7 0.17 8.37 12.51
C THR A 7 1.12 7.77 11.47
N HIS A 8 1.61 6.55 11.70
CA HIS A 8 2.49 5.85 10.76
C HIS A 8 1.82 4.70 10.01
N GLY A 9 0.48 4.61 10.05
CA GLY A 9 -0.27 3.48 9.50
C GLY A 9 0.04 3.20 8.02
N LEU A 10 -0.08 4.22 7.16
CA LEU A 10 0.26 4.08 5.74
C LEU A 10 1.76 3.91 5.49
N ASN A 11 2.63 4.44 6.35
CA ASN A 11 4.07 4.25 6.21
C ASN A 11 4.46 2.78 6.43
N TRP A 12 3.84 2.12 7.42
CA TRP A 12 3.99 0.68 7.64
C TRP A 12 3.51 -0.13 6.44
N LEU A 13 2.39 0.28 5.82
CA LEU A 13 1.89 -0.36 4.60
C LEU A 13 2.90 -0.21 3.44
N MET A 14 3.47 0.99 3.23
CA MET A 14 4.54 1.21 2.25
C MET A 14 5.80 0.39 2.56
N ALA A 15 6.17 0.25 3.83
CA ALA A 15 7.31 -0.58 4.23
C ALA A 15 7.08 -2.07 3.93
N ILE A 16 5.87 -2.58 4.17
CA ILE A 16 5.48 -3.96 3.81
C ILE A 16 5.53 -4.15 2.29
N PHE A 17 4.99 -3.21 1.51
CA PHE A 17 5.08 -3.26 0.04
C PHE A 17 6.52 -3.22 -0.45
N THR A 18 7.37 -2.41 0.18
CA THR A 18 8.81 -2.39 -0.13
C THR A 18 9.46 -3.74 0.13
N LEU A 19 9.15 -4.37 1.27
CA LEU A 19 9.67 -5.70 1.60
C LEU A 19 9.22 -6.75 0.57
N LEU A 20 7.91 -6.80 0.27
CA LEU A 20 7.35 -7.75 -0.70
C LEU A 20 7.90 -7.53 -2.11
N ALA A 21 8.01 -6.27 -2.53
CA ALA A 21 8.58 -5.92 -3.84
C ALA A 21 10.08 -6.24 -3.90
N SER A 22 10.83 -6.08 -2.81
CA SER A 22 12.24 -6.50 -2.74
C SER A 22 12.39 -8.01 -2.92
N VAL A 23 11.50 -8.80 -2.31
CA VAL A 23 11.47 -10.26 -2.53
C VAL A 23 11.12 -10.59 -3.98
N ALA A 24 10.17 -9.90 -4.59
CA ALA A 24 9.81 -10.08 -6.00
C ALA A 24 10.98 -9.71 -6.95
N VAL A 25 11.75 -8.66 -6.64
CA VAL A 25 12.98 -8.31 -7.35
C VAL A 25 14.00 -9.47 -7.27
N LEU A 26 14.25 -10.00 -6.06
CA LEU A 26 15.16 -11.14 -5.89
C LEU A 26 14.69 -12.38 -6.65
N GLN A 27 13.40 -12.71 -6.56
CA GLN A 27 12.81 -13.84 -7.26
C GLN A 27 13.01 -13.70 -8.79
N THR A 28 12.75 -12.53 -9.34
CA THR A 28 12.86 -12.29 -10.79
C THR A 28 14.31 -12.29 -11.29
N PHE A 29 15.26 -11.80 -10.49
CA PHE A 29 16.70 -11.92 -10.79
C PHE A 29 17.19 -13.38 -10.76
N ILE A 30 16.85 -14.13 -9.71
CA ILE A 30 17.38 -15.48 -9.48
C ILE A 30 16.72 -16.51 -10.40
N ILE A 31 15.39 -16.50 -10.49
CA ILE A 31 14.62 -17.52 -11.21
C ILE A 31 14.39 -17.11 -12.67
N GLY A 32 14.01 -15.84 -12.89
CA GLY A 32 13.61 -15.36 -14.21
C GLY A 32 14.77 -15.14 -15.18
N ARG A 33 16.00 -14.93 -14.69
CA ARG A 33 17.19 -14.55 -15.50
C ARG A 33 16.95 -13.37 -16.47
N HIS A 34 15.97 -12.52 -16.17
CA HIS A 34 15.69 -11.29 -16.92
C HIS A 34 16.41 -10.12 -16.25
N PHE A 35 17.04 -9.22 -17.00
CA PHE A 35 17.77 -8.09 -16.42
C PHE A 35 16.97 -6.79 -16.39
N ILE A 36 16.16 -6.50 -17.42
CA ILE A 36 15.45 -5.21 -17.54
C ILE A 36 14.24 -5.12 -16.59
N ILE A 37 13.42 -6.18 -16.53
CA ILE A 37 12.19 -6.20 -15.71
C ILE A 37 12.53 -6.01 -14.22
N PRO A 38 13.53 -6.71 -13.64
CA PRO A 38 13.87 -6.51 -12.24
C PRO A 38 14.45 -5.12 -11.94
N THR A 39 15.13 -4.48 -12.89
CA THR A 39 15.63 -3.10 -12.70
C THR A 39 14.48 -2.11 -12.56
N ILE A 40 13.46 -2.17 -13.42
CA ILE A 40 12.28 -1.29 -13.30
C ILE A 40 11.55 -1.56 -11.97
N LEU A 41 11.38 -2.83 -11.62
CA LEU A 41 10.76 -3.24 -10.35
C LEU A 41 11.57 -2.75 -9.14
N LEU A 42 12.90 -2.80 -9.21
CA LEU A 42 13.81 -2.32 -8.17
C LEU A 42 13.69 -0.80 -8.00
N VAL A 43 13.62 -0.04 -9.09
CA VAL A 43 13.42 1.41 -9.03
C VAL A 43 12.12 1.74 -8.28
N ILE A 44 11.01 1.10 -8.64
CA ILE A 44 9.72 1.29 -7.96
C ILE A 44 9.83 0.90 -6.47
N THR A 45 10.46 -0.24 -6.18
CA THR A 45 10.71 -0.70 -4.80
C THR A 45 11.47 0.34 -3.98
N ILE A 46 12.55 0.92 -4.52
CA ILE A 46 13.35 1.94 -3.86
C ILE A 46 12.53 3.22 -3.62
N PHE A 47 11.72 3.64 -4.60
CA PHE A 47 10.85 4.81 -4.43
C PHE A 47 9.84 4.61 -3.30
N ILE A 48 9.15 3.46 -3.26
CA ILE A 48 8.19 3.13 -2.19
C ILE A 48 8.90 3.05 -0.83
N GLY A 49 10.10 2.47 -0.80
CA GLY A 49 10.92 2.39 0.42
C GLY A 49 11.32 3.77 0.95
N ASN A 50 11.70 4.68 0.06
CA ASN A 50 11.98 6.06 0.42
C ASN A 50 10.73 6.77 0.96
N LEU A 51 9.56 6.59 0.34
CA LEU A 51 8.31 7.15 0.85
C LEU A 51 8.00 6.64 2.26
N ALA A 52 8.18 5.34 2.51
CA ALA A 52 8.02 4.77 3.85
C ALA A 52 8.99 5.43 4.85
N TRP A 53 10.28 5.48 4.53
CA TRP A 53 11.32 6.03 5.38
C TRP A 53 11.11 7.51 5.72
N TYR A 54 10.88 8.36 4.71
CA TYR A 54 10.61 9.78 4.91
C TYR A 54 9.26 10.03 5.59
N GLY A 55 8.27 9.17 5.35
CA GLY A 55 7.01 9.16 6.08
C GLY A 55 7.20 8.88 7.58
N PHE A 56 8.07 7.93 7.96
CA PHE A 56 8.43 7.69 9.37
C PHE A 56 9.16 8.87 9.99
N LYS A 57 10.01 9.56 9.22
CA LYS A 57 10.67 10.81 9.62
C LYS A 57 9.74 12.03 9.62
N GLN A 58 8.43 11.84 9.40
CA GLN A 58 7.44 12.92 9.43
C GLN A 58 7.70 14.04 8.41
N VAL A 59 8.35 13.71 7.29
CA VAL A 59 8.62 14.67 6.22
C VAL A 59 7.35 14.91 5.40
N LYS A 60 6.84 16.16 5.43
CA LYS A 60 5.49 16.49 4.94
C LYS A 60 5.22 16.08 3.50
N TRP A 61 6.12 16.34 2.56
CA TRP A 61 5.91 15.98 1.15
C TRP A 61 5.71 14.46 0.98
N ALA A 62 6.48 13.65 1.72
CA ALA A 62 6.37 12.19 1.66
C ALA A 62 5.03 11.72 2.25
N GLN A 63 4.53 12.39 3.29
CA GLN A 63 3.23 12.09 3.88
C GLN A 63 2.07 12.42 2.93
N TYR A 64 2.15 13.53 2.20
CA TYR A 64 1.14 13.85 1.18
C TYR A 64 1.11 12.81 0.07
N ILE A 65 2.27 12.43 -0.47
CA ILE A 65 2.34 11.39 -1.51
C ILE A 65 1.82 10.06 -0.96
N THR A 66 2.25 9.66 0.24
CA THR A 66 1.80 8.43 0.89
C THR A 66 0.28 8.42 1.13
N PHE A 67 -0.29 9.55 1.54
CA PHE A 67 -1.74 9.72 1.66
C PHE A 67 -2.44 9.50 0.32
N TRP A 68 -1.98 10.14 -0.76
CA TRP A 68 -2.59 9.98 -2.08
C TRP A 68 -2.47 8.55 -2.61
N CYS A 69 -1.35 7.87 -2.37
CA CYS A 69 -1.22 6.44 -2.65
C CYS A 69 -2.27 5.62 -1.88
N GLY A 70 -2.46 5.90 -0.58
CA GLY A 70 -3.48 5.26 0.24
C GLY A 70 -4.91 5.55 -0.25
N PHE A 71 -5.20 6.77 -0.65
CA PHE A 71 -6.50 7.19 -1.20
C PHE A 71 -6.82 6.48 -2.53
N ILE A 72 -5.85 6.46 -3.46
CA ILE A 72 -5.99 5.76 -4.73
C ILE A 72 -6.17 4.26 -4.51
N LEU A 73 -5.39 3.65 -3.60
CA LEU A 73 -5.52 2.23 -3.27
C LEU A 73 -6.89 1.92 -2.65
N THR A 74 -7.36 2.74 -1.72
CA THR A 74 -8.70 2.61 -1.12
C THR A 74 -9.79 2.69 -2.19
N SER A 75 -9.69 3.68 -3.08
CA SER A 75 -10.63 3.86 -4.20
C SER A 75 -10.60 2.65 -5.13
N HIS A 76 -9.42 2.14 -5.46
CA HIS A 76 -9.25 0.96 -6.30
C HIS A 76 -9.88 -0.28 -5.67
N CYS A 77 -9.71 -0.52 -4.37
CA CYS A 77 -10.37 -1.61 -3.65
C CYS A 77 -11.90 -1.43 -3.61
N PHE A 78 -12.39 -0.20 -3.44
CA PHE A 78 -13.81 0.10 -3.51
C PHE A 78 -14.39 -0.21 -4.89
N PHE A 79 -13.74 0.21 -5.98
CA PHE A 79 -14.16 -0.16 -7.34
C PHE A 79 -14.07 -1.68 -7.56
N ALA A 80 -13.05 -2.34 -7.03
CA ALA A 80 -12.91 -3.79 -7.16
C ALA A 80 -14.12 -4.55 -6.61
N LEU A 81 -14.83 -4.04 -5.59
CA LEU A 81 -16.06 -4.65 -5.08
C LEU A 81 -17.10 -4.92 -6.17
N PHE A 82 -17.25 -4.02 -7.13
CA PHE A 82 -18.30 -4.11 -8.14
C PHE A 82 -17.80 -4.72 -9.46
N TRP A 83 -16.52 -4.50 -9.80
CA TRP A 83 -16.01 -4.83 -11.15
C TRP A 83 -14.97 -5.97 -11.19
N ALA A 84 -14.49 -6.47 -10.05
CA ALA A 84 -13.44 -7.49 -10.06
C ALA A 84 -13.93 -8.90 -10.40
N LYS A 85 -13.87 -9.28 -11.68
CA LYS A 85 -14.22 -10.64 -12.14
C LYS A 85 -13.24 -11.71 -11.62
N LYS A 86 -11.94 -11.50 -11.82
CA LYS A 86 -10.89 -12.49 -11.48
C LYS A 86 -10.83 -12.79 -9.98
N TYR A 87 -10.95 -11.77 -9.13
CA TYR A 87 -10.91 -11.97 -7.67
C TYR A 87 -12.17 -12.66 -7.16
N ARG A 88 -13.34 -12.42 -7.77
CA ARG A 88 -14.58 -13.18 -7.50
C ARG A 88 -14.43 -14.66 -7.84
N GLU A 89 -13.79 -14.98 -8.97
CA GLU A 89 -13.51 -16.36 -9.37
C GLU A 89 -12.57 -17.08 -8.40
N ILE A 90 -11.52 -16.40 -7.91
CA ILE A 90 -10.53 -16.99 -7.00
C ILE A 90 -11.09 -17.17 -5.58
N LEU A 91 -11.83 -16.19 -5.05
CA LEU A 91 -12.29 -16.18 -3.66
C LEU A 91 -13.71 -16.76 -3.48
N GLY A 92 -14.47 -16.90 -4.57
CA GLY A 92 -15.84 -17.42 -4.52
C GLY A 92 -16.73 -16.64 -3.55
N SER A 93 -17.41 -17.35 -2.65
CA SER A 93 -18.29 -16.76 -1.63
C SER A 93 -17.57 -15.89 -0.61
N ALA A 94 -16.25 -16.04 -0.44
CA ALA A 94 -15.46 -15.21 0.46
C ALA A 94 -15.09 -13.85 -0.14
N PHE A 95 -15.35 -13.62 -1.44
CA PHE A 95 -14.96 -12.39 -2.12
C PHE A 95 -15.54 -11.14 -1.45
N GLU A 96 -16.86 -11.10 -1.25
CA GLU A 96 -17.55 -9.92 -0.71
C GLU A 96 -17.06 -9.56 0.69
N PRO A 97 -17.04 -10.46 1.68
CA PRO A 97 -16.56 -10.11 3.02
C PRO A 97 -15.09 -9.68 3.00
N VAL A 98 -14.22 -10.36 2.24
CA VAL A 98 -12.80 -9.98 2.15
C VAL A 98 -12.64 -8.59 1.54
N ALA A 99 -13.26 -8.34 0.39
CA ALA A 99 -13.12 -7.06 -0.31
C ALA A 99 -13.72 -5.90 0.50
N VAL A 100 -14.85 -6.10 1.18
CA VAL A 100 -15.47 -5.06 2.04
C VAL A 100 -14.57 -4.76 3.22
N ILE A 101 -14.08 -5.79 3.93
CA ILE A 101 -13.17 -5.62 5.07
C ILE A 101 -11.88 -4.92 4.64
N THR A 102 -11.26 -5.32 3.53
CA THR A 102 -10.05 -4.68 3.01
C THR A 102 -10.30 -3.21 2.66
N THR A 103 -11.42 -2.90 2.01
CA THR A 103 -11.78 -1.52 1.64
C THR A 103 -11.98 -0.65 2.88
N LEU A 104 -12.73 -1.13 3.88
CA LEU A 104 -12.96 -0.41 5.13
C LEU A 104 -11.67 -0.22 5.92
N LEU A 105 -10.81 -1.24 6.00
CA LEU A 105 -9.53 -1.14 6.68
C LEU A 105 -8.65 -0.06 6.04
N LEU A 106 -8.52 -0.06 4.72
CA LEU A 106 -7.74 0.94 3.98
C LEU A 106 -8.34 2.35 4.12
N PHE A 107 -9.67 2.47 4.07
CA PHE A 107 -10.36 3.73 4.28
C PHE A 107 -10.07 4.30 5.68
N ILE A 108 -10.22 3.49 6.72
CA ILE A 108 -9.94 3.87 8.11
C ILE A 108 -8.46 4.28 8.24
N LEU A 109 -7.54 3.47 7.71
CA LEU A 109 -6.11 3.74 7.79
C LEU A 109 -5.74 5.06 7.12
N THR A 110 -6.28 5.30 5.92
CA THR A 110 -6.03 6.52 5.13
C THR A 110 -6.62 7.75 5.82
N TRP A 111 -7.85 7.65 6.33
CA TRP A 111 -8.53 8.71 7.05
C TRP A 111 -7.77 9.12 8.33
N PHE A 112 -7.42 8.14 9.16
CA PHE A 112 -6.67 8.40 10.39
C PHE A 112 -5.27 8.94 10.09
N TYR A 113 -4.62 8.46 9.03
CA TYR A 113 -3.32 8.98 8.60
C TYR A 113 -3.40 10.47 8.27
N ALA A 114 -4.40 10.92 7.50
CA ALA A 114 -4.59 12.33 7.19
C ALA A 114 -4.86 13.17 8.44
N ARG A 115 -5.78 12.70 9.30
CA ARG A 115 -6.19 13.39 10.53
C ARG A 115 -5.05 13.51 11.54
N LYS A 116 -4.30 12.42 11.77
CA LYS A 116 -3.22 12.38 12.77
C LYS A 116 -1.97 13.14 12.31
N ASN A 117 -1.69 13.17 11.01
CA ASN A 117 -0.58 13.93 10.45
C ASN A 117 -0.96 15.36 10.06
N GLN A 118 -2.22 15.78 10.27
CA GLN A 118 -2.71 17.13 10.00
C GLN A 118 -2.40 17.59 8.57
N LEU A 119 -2.69 16.72 7.59
CA LEU A 119 -2.32 16.97 6.19
C LEU A 119 -3.20 18.03 5.52
N PHE A 120 -4.47 18.11 5.88
CA PHE A 120 -5.44 19.01 5.21
C PHE A 120 -6.20 19.86 6.23
N ASN A 121 -5.49 20.38 7.22
CA ASN A 121 -6.05 21.32 8.20
C ASN A 121 -6.72 22.51 7.51
#